data_AF-A0A3D0HG71-F1
#
_entry.id   AF-A0A3D0HG71-F1
#
_cell.length_a   1.000
_cell.length_b   1.000
_cell.length_c   1.000
_cell.angle_alpha   90.00
_cell.angle_beta   90.00
_cell.angle_gamma   90.00
#
_symmetry.space_group_name_H-M   'P 1'
#
loop_
_entity.id
_entity.type
_entity.pdbx_description
1 polymer ?
#
loop_
_entity_poly.entity_id
_entity_poly.type
_entity_poly.pdbx_seq_one_letter_code
_entity_poly.pdbx_strand_id
1 'polypeptide(L)' 'MKKAGAKIENERVRFDPEMVLETIKTCPSEFKLHARNPAHTLNIGGNWMAFGSVASTPNFIGLDGVR' A
#
# COMPACT_ATOMS: atom_id res chain seq x y z
N MET A 1 -18.44 0.43 -6.52
CA MET A 1 -18.02 -0.46 -7.63
C MET A 1 -18.97 -0.42 -8.83
N LYS A 2 -20.28 -0.67 -8.70
CA LYS A 2 -21.21 -0.58 -9.86
C LYS A 2 -21.22 0.81 -10.53
N LYS A 3 -21.19 1.90 -9.74
CA LYS A 3 -21.06 3.28 -10.24
C LYS A 3 -19.74 3.56 -10.97
N ALA A 4 -18.69 2.78 -10.69
CA ALA A 4 -17.39 2.90 -11.35
C ALA A 4 -17.30 2.01 -12.61
N GLY A 5 -18.41 1.38 -13.02
CA GLY A 5 -18.50 0.52 -14.21
C GLY A 5 -18.23 -0.97 -13.96
N ALA A 6 -17.89 -1.39 -12.74
CA ALA A 6 -17.58 -2.79 -12.46
C ALA A 6 -18.83 -3.70 -12.51
N LYS A 7 -18.69 -4.91 -13.04
CA LYS A 7 -19.75 -5.93 -13.05
C LYS A 7 -19.79 -6.63 -11.69
N ILE A 8 -20.96 -6.68 -11.06
CA ILE A 8 -21.15 -7.30 -9.75
C ILE A 8 -22.16 -8.44 -9.86
N GLU A 9 -21.79 -9.61 -9.35
CA GLU A 9 -22.63 -10.80 -9.23
C GLU A 9 -22.51 -11.31 -7.78
N ASN A 10 -23.56 -11.14 -6.97
CA ASN A 10 -23.52 -11.38 -5.52
C ASN A 10 -22.37 -10.61 -4.85
N GLU A 11 -21.44 -11.31 -4.22
CA GLU A 11 -20.24 -10.75 -3.58
C GLU A 11 -19.03 -10.64 -4.53
N ARG A 12 -19.14 -11.16 -5.76
CA ARG A 12 -18.05 -11.16 -6.74
C ARG A 12 -18.09 -9.88 -7.58
N VAL A 13 -16.97 -9.15 -7.61
CA VAL A 13 -16.75 -7.99 -8.46
C VAL A 13 -15.76 -8.35 -9.57
N ARG A 14 -16.11 -8.07 -10.82
CA ARG A 14 -15.23 -8.20 -11.98
C ARG A 14 -14.94 -6.83 -12.57
N PHE A 15 -13.65 -6.55 -12.77
CA PHE A 15 -13.16 -5.30 -13.35
C PHE A 15 -12.80 -5.53 -14.82
N ASP A 16 -13.15 -4.57 -15.66
CA ASP A 16 -12.61 -4.51 -17.02
C ASP A 16 -11.12 -4.11 -16.97
N PRO A 17 -10.22 -4.73 -17.77
CA PRO A 17 -8.81 -4.34 -17.78
C PRO A 17 -8.57 -2.85 -18.03
N GLU A 18 -9.31 -2.22 -18.94
CA GLU A 18 -9.16 -0.79 -19.25
C GLU A 18 -9.56 0.09 -18.06
N MET A 19 -10.60 -0.31 -17.31
CA MET A 19 -10.99 0.40 -16.09
C MET A 19 -9.87 0.41 -15.05
N VAL A 20 -9.16 -0.70 -14.88
CA VAL A 20 -8.03 -0.78 -13.94
C VAL A 20 -6.90 0.14 -14.41
N LEU A 21 -6.59 0.12 -15.71
CA LEU A 21 -5.56 0.97 -16.31
C LEU A 21 -5.90 2.47 -16.27
N GLU A 22 -7.15 2.87 -16.47
CA GLU A 22 -7.55 4.27 -16.32
C GLU A 22 -7.52 4.71 -14.85
N THR A 23 -7.94 3.84 -13.93
CA THR A 23 -7.94 4.16 -12.50
C THR A 23 -6.52 4.34 -11.97
N ILE A 24 -5.58 3.46 -12.33
CA ILE A 24 -4.20 3.51 -11.81
C ILE A 24 -3.44 4.76 -12.28
N LYS A 25 -3.83 5.38 -13.41
CA LYS A 25 -3.24 6.66 -13.87
C LYS A 25 -3.41 7.81 -12.89
N THR A 26 -4.43 7.74 -12.02
CA THR A 26 -4.63 8.75 -10.97
C THR A 26 -3.66 8.60 -9.80
N CYS A 27 -2.97 7.45 -9.70
CA CYS A 27 -1.98 7.19 -8.67
C CYS A 27 -0.70 7.98 -8.96
N PRO A 28 -0.17 8.75 -8.00
CA PRO A 28 1.10 9.43 -8.18
C PRO A 28 2.24 8.41 -8.29
N SER A 29 3.20 8.67 -9.18
CA SER A 29 4.42 7.85 -9.30
C SER A 29 5.36 8.00 -8.10
N GLU A 30 5.31 9.15 -7.42
CA GLU A 30 6.06 9.46 -6.21
C GLU A 30 5.23 10.30 -5.24
N PHE A 31 5.37 10.07 -3.93
CA PHE A 31 4.72 10.87 -2.90
C PHE A 31 5.52 10.91 -1.60
N LYS A 32 5.15 11.81 -0.69
CA LYS A 32 5.77 11.94 0.65
C LYS A 32 4.90 11.30 1.72
N LEU A 33 5.50 10.42 2.52
CA LEU A 33 4.93 9.98 3.78
C LEU A 33 5.42 10.92 4.89
N HIS A 34 4.58 11.88 5.24
CA HIS A 34 4.93 12.93 6.20
C HIS A 34 5.07 12.39 7.62
N ALA A 35 6.20 12.71 8.25
CA ALA A 35 6.46 12.40 9.65
C ALA A 35 6.16 13.61 10.55
N ARG A 36 5.88 13.35 11.84
CA ARG A 36 5.69 14.42 12.84
C ARG A 36 6.90 15.34 12.96
N ASN A 37 8.11 14.78 12.94
CA ASN A 37 9.34 15.55 12.74
C ASN A 37 9.61 15.59 11.23
N PRO A 38 9.54 16.76 10.56
CA PRO A 38 9.71 16.87 9.12
C PRO A 38 11.04 16.30 8.60
N ALA A 39 12.10 16.29 9.42
CA ALA A 39 13.40 15.72 9.07
C ALA A 39 13.37 14.20 8.83
N HIS A 40 12.30 13.50 9.23
CA HIS A 40 12.10 12.07 9.03
C HIS A 40 10.97 11.76 8.02
N THR A 41 10.53 12.73 7.22
CA THR A 41 9.57 12.49 6.13
C THR A 41 10.21 11.59 5.07
N LEU A 42 9.48 10.55 4.65
CA LEU A 42 9.97 9.59 3.66
C LEU A 42 9.48 9.94 2.25
N ASN A 43 10.35 9.74 1.26
CA ASN A 43 9.97 9.72 -0.14
C ASN A 43 9.60 8.27 -0.52
N ILE A 44 8.45 8.08 -1.16
CA ILE A 44 7.98 6.79 -1.65
C ILE A 44 7.90 6.86 -3.18
N GLY A 45 8.55 5.91 -3.86
CA GLY A 45 8.65 5.86 -5.32
C GLY A 45 10.03 6.29 -5.86
N GLY A 46 10.16 6.32 -7.19
CA GLY A 46 11.41 6.66 -7.87
C GLY A 46 12.56 5.71 -7.52
N ASN A 47 13.75 6.26 -7.28
CA ASN A 47 14.94 5.50 -6.86
C ASN A 47 15.12 5.46 -5.33
N TRP A 48 14.07 5.75 -4.56
CA TRP A 48 14.12 5.71 -3.10
C TRP A 48 13.79 4.31 -2.56
N MET A 49 14.43 3.94 -1.47
CA MET A 49 14.12 2.73 -0.71
C MET A 49 13.74 3.12 0.72
N ALA A 50 12.55 2.69 1.15
CA ALA A 50 12.08 2.87 2.52
C ALA A 50 12.17 1.54 3.28
N PHE A 51 12.85 1.54 4.42
CA PHE A 51 12.93 0.38 5.30
C PHE A 51 11.90 0.52 6.43
N GLY A 52 11.10 -0.52 6.62
CA GLY A 52 10.12 -0.61 7.69
C GLY A 52 10.43 -1.76 8.64
N SER A 53 9.85 -1.71 9.83
CA SER A 53 9.82 -2.86 10.72
C SER A 53 8.84 -3.92 10.20
N VAL A 54 8.94 -5.11 10.77
CA VAL A 54 7.94 -6.16 10.53
C VAL A 54 6.53 -5.70 10.95
N ALA A 55 5.51 -6.14 10.22
CA ALA A 55 4.11 -5.95 10.54
C ALA A 55 3.44 -7.31 10.78
N SER A 56 2.59 -7.40 11.80
CA SER A 56 1.74 -8.58 12.10
C SER A 56 2.47 -9.85 12.55
N THR A 57 3.66 -9.75 13.15
CA THR A 57 4.33 -10.92 13.75
C THR A 57 3.52 -11.48 14.92
N PRO A 58 3.09 -12.75 14.88
CA PRO A 58 2.32 -13.36 15.98
C PRO A 58 3.19 -13.84 17.14
N ASN A 59 4.51 -13.94 16.94
CA ASN A 59 5.48 -14.39 17.92
C ASN A 59 6.71 -13.46 17.90
N PHE A 60 7.51 -13.48 18.95
CA PHE A 60 8.79 -12.79 19.04
C PHE A 60 9.83 -13.70 19.70
N ILE A 61 11.09 -13.26 19.74
CA ILE A 61 12.15 -13.88 20.53
C ILE A 61 12.70 -12.78 21.43
N GLY A 62 12.76 -13.06 22.74
CA GLY A 62 13.35 -12.17 23.73
C GLY A 62 14.85 -11.99 23.51
N LEU A 63 15.43 -10.97 24.15
CA LEU A 63 16.89 -10.75 24.11
C LEU A 63 17.67 -11.90 24.76
N ASP A 64 17.02 -12.66 25.64
CA ASP A 64 17.50 -13.88 26.28
C ASP A 64 17.33 -15.14 25.41
N GLY A 65 16.79 -15.00 24.20
CA GLY A 65 16.57 -16.10 23.26
C GLY A 65 15.31 -16.94 23.56
N VAL A 66 14.48 -16.53 24.53
CA VAL A 66 13.23 -17.24 24.85
C VAL A 66 12.13 -16.83 23.86
N ARG A 67 11.35 -17.82 23.42
CA ARG A 67 10.24 -17.67 22.46
C ARG A 67 8.90 -17.52 23.13
#